data_AF-A0A5B6Z658-F1
#
_entry.id   AF-A0A5B6Z658-F1
#
_cell.length_a   1.000
_cell.length_b   1.000
_cell.length_c   1.000
_cell.angle_alpha   90.00
_cell.angle_beta   90.00
_cell.angle_gamma   90.00
#
_symmetry.space_group_name_H-M   'P 1'
#
loop_
_entity.id
_entity.type
_entity.pdbx_description
1 polymer ?
#
loop_
_entity_poly.entity_id
_entity_poly.type
_entity_poly.pdbx_seq_one_letter_code
_entity_poly.pdbx_strand_id
1 'polypeptide(L)'
;VVSKLLKEEDSEAWGVEPFGLDDADGNCKSLVRKGIVRMADIKFPLPYRAKSFSLVIVSDALDYLSPRYLNKSLPELARVSADGFVVFAGYPGQHRAKVAELAKFGRPAKLRSSSWWIRYFVQTSLEENESATKKFEQTAAKRSYQQACQVFHLKSHH
;
A
#
# COMPACT_ATOMS: atom_id res chain seq x y z
N VAL A 1 9.27 -5.25 1.26
CA VAL A 1 8.47 -5.27 2.52
C VAL A 1 8.31 -6.69 3.06
N VAL A 2 7.63 -7.59 2.35
CA VAL A 2 7.36 -8.99 2.79
C VAL A 2 8.60 -9.73 3.29
N SER A 3 9.71 -9.69 2.55
CA SER A 3 10.96 -10.34 2.97
C SER A 3 11.52 -9.84 4.31
N LYS A 4 11.20 -8.61 4.73
CA LYS A 4 11.61 -8.09 6.04
C LYS A 4 10.64 -8.55 7.12
N LEU A 5 9.32 -8.50 6.85
CA LEU A 5 8.29 -8.96 7.77
C LEU A 5 8.49 -10.43 8.13
N LEU A 6 8.76 -11.31 7.16
CA LEU A 6 9.03 -12.74 7.41
C LEU A 6 10.22 -13.04 8.33
N LYS A 7 11.05 -12.04 8.68
CA LYS A 7 12.16 -12.20 9.62
C LYS A 7 11.80 -11.79 11.04
N GLU A 8 10.67 -11.11 11.24
CA GLU A 8 10.18 -10.73 12.55
C GLU A 8 9.50 -11.95 13.20
N GLU A 9 9.83 -12.19 14.47
CA GLU A 9 9.23 -13.27 15.26
C GLU A 9 7.70 -13.11 15.36
N ASP A 10 6.98 -14.23 15.37
CA ASP A 10 5.51 -14.30 15.47
C ASP A 10 4.75 -13.52 14.39
N SER A 11 5.35 -13.32 13.23
CA SER A 11 4.69 -12.65 12.10
C SER A 11 4.54 -13.56 10.88
N GLU A 12 3.37 -13.48 10.26
CA GLU A 12 3.10 -14.07 8.95
C GLU A 12 2.88 -12.96 7.94
N ALA A 13 3.47 -13.11 6.75
CA ALA A 13 3.38 -12.10 5.72
C ALA A 13 3.21 -12.72 4.34
N TRP A 14 2.23 -12.20 3.61
CA TRP A 14 2.00 -12.48 2.19
C TRP A 14 2.13 -11.19 1.40
N GLY A 15 2.35 -11.31 0.10
CA GLY A 15 2.43 -10.14 -0.78
C GLY A 15 1.59 -10.29 -2.03
N VAL A 16 1.27 -9.14 -2.59
CA VAL A 16 0.81 -9.03 -3.97
C VAL A 16 1.83 -8.16 -4.70
N GLU A 17 2.34 -8.66 -5.83
CA GLU A 17 3.12 -7.87 -6.80
C GLU A 17 2.17 -7.49 -7.95
N PRO A 18 1.71 -6.22 -8.01
CA PRO A 18 0.71 -5.82 -8.97
C PRO A 18 1.24 -5.61 -10.40
N PHE A 19 2.55 -5.49 -10.61
CA PHE A 19 3.08 -4.91 -11.85
C PHE A 19 4.18 -5.75 -12.51
N GLY A 20 4.05 -7.08 -12.45
CA GLY A 20 4.94 -8.02 -13.13
C GLY A 20 6.33 -8.15 -12.48
N LEU A 21 7.15 -9.07 -13.00
CA LEU A 21 8.43 -9.43 -12.39
C LEU A 21 9.66 -8.87 -13.09
N ASP A 22 9.55 -8.26 -14.26
CA ASP A 22 10.72 -7.93 -15.10
C ASP A 22 11.77 -7.11 -14.32
N ASP A 23 11.32 -6.05 -13.65
CA ASP A 23 12.14 -5.16 -12.82
C ASP A 23 12.15 -5.52 -11.32
N ALA A 24 11.53 -6.64 -10.93
CA ALA A 24 11.52 -7.06 -9.53
C ALA A 24 12.91 -7.58 -9.10
N ASP A 25 13.29 -7.28 -7.86
CA ASP A 25 14.55 -7.77 -7.29
C ASP A 25 14.54 -9.31 -7.12
N GLY A 26 15.73 -9.88 -6.90
CA GLY A 26 15.88 -11.33 -6.75
C GLY A 26 15.09 -11.92 -5.58
N ASN A 27 14.91 -11.13 -4.51
CA ASN A 27 14.15 -11.56 -3.33
C ASN A 27 12.66 -11.65 -3.64
N CYS A 28 12.08 -10.65 -4.32
CA CYS A 28 10.69 -10.65 -4.76
C CYS A 28 10.45 -11.81 -5.74
N LYS A 29 11.32 -11.99 -6.74
CA LYS A 29 11.25 -13.13 -7.67
C LYS A 29 11.26 -14.47 -6.94
N SER A 30 12.11 -14.62 -5.92
CA SER A 30 12.17 -15.83 -5.07
C SER A 30 10.88 -16.04 -4.27
N LEU A 31 10.33 -14.98 -3.65
CA LEU A 31 9.08 -15.07 -2.89
C LEU A 31 7.87 -15.39 -3.79
N VAL A 32 7.86 -14.92 -5.04
CA VAL A 32 6.84 -15.31 -6.01
C VAL A 32 6.94 -16.78 -6.38
N ARG A 33 8.16 -17.29 -6.64
CA ARG A 33 8.37 -18.72 -6.90
C ARG A 33 7.95 -19.61 -5.72
N LYS A 34 8.09 -19.11 -4.48
CA LYS A 34 7.64 -19.79 -3.26
C LYS A 34 6.13 -19.67 -3.01
N GLY A 35 5.40 -18.90 -3.81
CA GLY A 35 3.95 -18.68 -3.64
C GLY A 35 3.56 -17.77 -2.47
N ILE A 36 4.53 -17.16 -1.80
CA ILE A 36 4.31 -16.23 -0.68
C ILE A 36 3.85 -14.87 -1.20
N VAL A 37 4.42 -14.44 -2.33
CA VAL A 37 3.97 -13.27 -3.07
C VAL A 37 3.21 -13.76 -4.31
N ARG A 38 2.00 -13.24 -4.54
CA ARG A 38 1.21 -13.55 -5.73
C ARG A 38 1.25 -12.38 -6.71
N MET A 39 1.27 -12.66 -8.00
CA MET A 39 1.02 -11.64 -9.00
C MET A 39 -0.48 -11.44 -9.12
N ALA A 40 -0.97 -10.24 -8.79
CA ALA A 40 -2.39 -9.90 -8.92
C ALA A 40 -2.55 -8.40 -9.11
N ASP A 41 -3.39 -8.03 -10.06
CA ASP A 41 -3.66 -6.63 -10.38
C ASP A 41 -4.69 -6.05 -9.40
N ILE A 42 -4.23 -5.12 -8.55
CA ILE A 42 -5.04 -4.48 -7.51
C ILE A 42 -6.18 -3.61 -8.05
N LYS A 43 -6.27 -3.38 -9.37
CA LYS A 43 -7.44 -2.74 -10.01
C LYS A 43 -8.68 -3.65 -9.98
N PHE A 44 -8.50 -4.94 -9.74
CA PHE A 44 -9.55 -5.95 -9.67
C PHE A 44 -9.68 -6.49 -8.24
N PRO A 45 -10.86 -7.07 -7.89
CA PRO A 45 -11.05 -7.68 -6.58
C PRO A 45 -10.00 -8.74 -6.27
N LEU A 46 -9.48 -8.69 -5.06
CA LEU A 46 -8.52 -9.66 -4.55
C LEU A 46 -9.25 -10.96 -4.22
N PRO A 47 -8.66 -12.14 -4.51
CA PRO A 47 -9.28 -13.44 -4.28
C PRO A 47 -9.23 -13.87 -2.80
N TYR A 48 -9.45 -12.94 -1.89
CA TYR A 48 -9.47 -13.16 -0.43
C TYR A 48 -10.83 -12.81 0.15
N ARG A 49 -11.23 -13.51 1.22
CA ARG A 49 -12.47 -13.20 1.94
C ARG A 49 -12.34 -11.87 2.68
N ALA A 50 -13.45 -11.28 3.07
CA ALA A 50 -13.40 -10.08 3.90
C ALA A 50 -12.69 -10.40 5.23
N LYS A 51 -11.91 -9.44 5.75
CA LYS A 51 -11.18 -9.56 7.02
C LYS A 51 -10.23 -10.78 7.08
N SER A 52 -9.61 -11.14 5.94
CA SER A 52 -8.64 -12.24 5.88
C SER A 52 -7.27 -11.88 6.45
N PHE A 53 -6.93 -10.59 6.48
CA PHE A 53 -5.65 -10.09 6.97
C PHE A 53 -5.86 -9.15 8.13
N SER A 54 -5.09 -9.28 9.21
CA SER A 54 -5.09 -8.33 10.32
C SER A 54 -4.77 -6.92 9.84
N LEU A 55 -3.67 -6.78 9.10
CA LEU A 55 -3.21 -5.53 8.53
C LEU A 55 -2.87 -5.67 7.05
N VAL A 56 -3.26 -4.67 6.25
CA VAL A 56 -2.87 -4.55 4.84
C VAL A 56 -1.98 -3.33 4.64
N ILE A 57 -0.87 -3.49 3.94
CA ILE A 57 0.08 -2.40 3.65
C ILE A 57 0.20 -2.25 2.14
N VAL A 58 0.03 -1.03 1.65
CA VAL A 58 0.19 -0.69 0.23
C VAL A 58 1.30 0.32 0.08
N SER A 59 2.38 -0.09 -0.59
CA SER A 59 3.55 0.73 -0.87
C SER A 59 3.62 1.05 -2.36
N ASP A 60 3.65 2.35 -2.69
CA ASP A 60 4.02 2.87 -4.02
C ASP A 60 3.20 2.29 -5.19
N ALA A 61 1.96 1.85 -4.94
CA ALA A 61 1.09 1.28 -5.95
C ALA A 61 -0.09 2.20 -6.30
N LEU A 62 -0.65 2.91 -5.33
CA LEU A 62 -1.86 3.71 -5.52
C LEU A 62 -1.61 5.00 -6.29
N ASP A 63 -0.39 5.55 -6.25
CA ASP A 63 -0.03 6.74 -7.03
C ASP A 63 -0.17 6.52 -8.55
N TYR A 64 -0.04 5.26 -8.99
CA TYR A 64 -0.21 4.85 -10.38
C TYR A 64 -1.66 4.55 -10.75
N LEU A 65 -2.63 4.71 -9.84
CA LEU A 65 -4.04 4.48 -10.13
C LEU A 65 -4.76 5.78 -10.49
N SER A 66 -5.65 5.71 -11.50
CA SER A 66 -6.61 6.78 -11.76
C SER A 66 -7.72 6.76 -10.71
N PRO A 67 -8.45 7.88 -10.50
CA PRO A 67 -9.59 7.93 -9.58
C PRO A 67 -10.59 6.78 -9.79
N ARG A 68 -10.86 6.40 -11.05
CA ARG A 68 -11.73 5.25 -11.38
C ARG A 68 -11.27 3.95 -10.73
N TYR A 69 -9.96 3.69 -10.67
CA TYR A 69 -9.42 2.48 -10.06
C TYR A 69 -9.23 2.63 -8.56
N LEU A 70 -8.86 3.81 -8.06
CA LEU A 70 -8.81 4.08 -6.61
C LEU A 70 -10.17 3.82 -5.93
N ASN A 71 -11.28 4.22 -6.58
CA ASN A 71 -12.64 3.93 -6.10
C ASN A 71 -12.97 2.44 -6.00
N LYS A 72 -12.20 1.56 -6.64
CA LYS A 72 -12.37 0.11 -6.54
C LYS A 72 -11.36 -0.50 -5.59
N SER A 73 -10.09 -0.11 -5.73
CA SER A 73 -8.98 -0.68 -4.98
C SER A 73 -9.04 -0.32 -3.49
N LEU A 74 -9.38 0.92 -3.13
CA LEU A 74 -9.39 1.31 -1.70
C LEU A 74 -10.47 0.58 -0.88
N PRO A 75 -11.75 0.48 -1.33
CA PRO A 75 -12.74 -0.33 -0.63
C PRO A 75 -12.36 -1.81 -0.57
N GLU A 76 -11.71 -2.32 -1.62
CA GLU A 76 -11.25 -3.70 -1.66
C GLU A 76 -10.16 -3.98 -0.62
N LEU A 77 -9.22 -3.05 -0.44
CA LEU A 77 -8.18 -3.12 0.61
C LEU A 77 -8.80 -3.04 2.01
N ALA A 78 -9.77 -2.15 2.20
CA ALA A 78 -10.52 -2.04 3.45
C ALA A 78 -11.34 -3.30 3.75
N ARG A 79 -11.89 -3.96 2.71
CA ARG A 79 -12.67 -5.19 2.82
C ARG A 79 -11.82 -6.37 3.29
N VAL A 80 -10.63 -6.57 2.71
CA VAL A 80 -9.78 -7.72 3.05
C VAL A 80 -9.04 -7.56 4.38
N SER A 81 -8.99 -6.33 4.90
CA SER A 81 -8.39 -6.00 6.20
C SER A 81 -9.39 -6.17 7.36
N ALA A 82 -8.91 -6.65 8.50
CA ALA A 82 -9.66 -6.71 9.76
C ALA A 82 -9.45 -5.46 10.62
N ASP A 83 -8.19 -5.06 10.88
CA ASP A 83 -7.86 -3.98 11.84
C ASP A 83 -7.61 -2.62 11.16
N GLY A 84 -7.51 -2.61 9.83
CA GLY A 84 -7.21 -1.43 9.03
C GLY A 84 -6.09 -1.64 8.01
N PHE A 85 -5.83 -0.62 7.22
CA PHE A 85 -4.80 -0.68 6.19
C PHE A 85 -3.97 0.61 6.15
N VAL A 86 -2.72 0.48 5.70
CA VAL A 86 -1.76 1.58 5.64
C VAL A 86 -1.41 1.86 4.20
N VAL A 87 -1.52 3.13 3.81
CA VAL A 87 -1.13 3.62 2.49
C VAL A 87 0.16 4.42 2.62
N PHE A 88 1.20 3.98 1.91
CA PHE A 88 2.43 4.74 1.69
C PHE A 88 2.37 5.33 0.27
N ALA A 89 2.30 6.67 0.19
CA ALA A 89 2.21 7.42 -1.06
C ALA A 89 3.33 8.44 -1.18
N GLY A 90 3.87 8.64 -2.37
CA GLY A 90 4.99 9.55 -2.60
C GLY A 90 4.59 11.03 -2.46
N TYR A 91 5.54 11.90 -2.10
CA TYR A 91 5.30 13.35 -2.03
C TYR A 91 5.32 14.01 -3.42
N PRO A 92 4.43 14.99 -3.68
CA PRO A 92 4.55 15.83 -4.86
C PRO A 92 5.93 16.49 -4.94
N GLY A 93 6.55 16.48 -6.13
CA GLY A 93 7.83 17.16 -6.38
C GLY A 93 9.09 16.47 -5.87
N GLN A 94 8.99 15.46 -4.99
CA GLN A 94 10.16 14.71 -4.50
C GLN A 94 10.59 13.58 -5.44
N HIS A 95 9.68 13.07 -6.28
CA HIS A 95 9.99 12.01 -7.25
C HIS A 95 9.64 12.48 -8.67
N ARG A 96 10.65 12.67 -9.52
CA ARG A 96 10.43 12.55 -10.97
C ARG A 96 10.22 11.06 -11.23
N ALA A 97 9.05 10.67 -11.73
CA ALA A 97 8.79 9.29 -12.13
C ALA A 97 9.99 8.80 -12.95
N LYS A 98 10.65 7.73 -12.50
CA LYS A 98 11.81 7.22 -13.24
C LYS A 98 11.28 6.82 -14.62
N VAL A 99 11.96 7.16 -15.71
CA VAL A 99 11.48 6.82 -17.07
C VAL A 99 11.21 5.31 -17.22
N ALA A 100 11.94 4.48 -16.47
CA ALA A 100 11.69 3.04 -16.32
C ALA A 100 10.32 2.69 -15.70
N GLU A 101 9.82 3.49 -14.76
CA GLU A 101 8.48 3.33 -14.16
C GLU A 101 7.37 3.60 -15.18
N LEU A 102 7.60 4.48 -16.15
CA LEU A 102 6.64 4.76 -17.23
C LEU A 102 6.38 3.52 -18.10
N ALA A 103 7.43 2.73 -18.38
CA ALA A 103 7.31 1.45 -19.08
C ALA A 103 6.59 0.40 -18.22
N LYS A 104 6.83 0.39 -16.91
CA LYS A 104 6.23 -0.54 -15.94
C LYS A 104 4.74 -0.28 -15.68
N PHE A 105 4.33 0.98 -15.60
CA PHE A 105 2.99 1.36 -15.13
C PHE A 105 2.07 1.90 -16.24
N GLY A 106 2.60 2.10 -17.46
CA GLY A 106 1.86 2.65 -18.61
C GLY A 106 1.40 4.11 -18.44
N ARG A 107 1.68 4.71 -17.27
CA ARG A 107 1.43 6.11 -16.95
C ARG A 107 2.33 6.57 -15.80
N PRO A 108 2.70 7.86 -15.74
CA PRO A 108 3.46 8.41 -14.62
C PRO A 108 2.69 8.30 -13.31
N ALA A 109 3.42 8.16 -12.19
CA ALA A 109 2.88 8.30 -10.85
C ALA A 109 2.22 9.67 -10.70
N LYS A 110 0.94 9.70 -10.28
CA LYS A 110 0.25 10.92 -9.87
C LYS A 110 0.47 11.11 -8.38
N LEU A 111 1.66 11.63 -8.04
CA LEU A 111 2.08 11.97 -6.69
C LEU A 111 1.19 13.09 -6.14
N ARG A 112 0.15 12.71 -5.41
CA ARG A 112 -0.87 13.63 -4.88
C ARG A 112 -0.45 14.18 -3.54
N SER A 113 -0.88 15.40 -3.22
CA SER A 113 -0.64 15.99 -1.90
C SER A 113 -1.44 15.29 -0.81
N SER A 114 -1.03 15.48 0.44
CA SER A 114 -1.71 14.90 1.60
C SER A 114 -3.14 15.42 1.69
N SER A 115 -3.33 16.71 1.45
CA SER A 115 -4.66 17.34 1.38
C SER A 115 -5.57 16.72 0.31
N TRP A 116 -5.00 16.27 -0.82
CA TRP A 116 -5.75 15.58 -1.85
C TRP A 116 -6.18 14.19 -1.36
N TRP A 117 -5.24 13.42 -0.77
CA TRP A 117 -5.52 12.09 -0.23
C TRP A 117 -6.57 12.13 0.86
N ILE A 118 -6.43 13.02 1.84
CA ILE A 118 -7.40 13.22 2.94
C ILE A 118 -8.78 13.55 2.38
N ARG A 119 -8.88 14.53 1.47
CA ARG A 119 -10.16 14.87 0.82
C ARG A 119 -10.76 13.66 0.08
N TYR A 120 -9.91 12.87 -0.59
CA TYR A 120 -10.36 11.70 -1.34
C TYR A 120 -10.90 10.59 -0.42
N PHE A 121 -10.23 10.33 0.71
CA PHE A 121 -10.69 9.35 1.69
C PHE A 121 -12.06 9.75 2.27
N VAL A 122 -12.24 11.02 2.65
CA VAL A 122 -13.53 11.53 3.12
C VAL A 122 -14.63 11.36 2.06
N GLN A 123 -14.34 11.70 0.80
CA GLN A 123 -15.30 11.54 -0.31
C GLN A 123 -15.66 10.09 -0.62
N THR A 124 -14.83 9.13 -0.21
CA THR A 124 -15.03 7.70 -0.44
C THR A 124 -15.43 6.95 0.83
N SER A 125 -15.83 7.68 1.88
CA SER A 125 -16.25 7.12 3.18
C SER A 125 -15.19 6.23 3.83
N LEU A 126 -13.91 6.53 3.60
CA LEU A 126 -12.78 5.91 4.28
C LEU A 126 -12.36 6.79 5.44
N GLU A 127 -12.43 6.22 6.63
CA GLU A 127 -12.08 6.90 7.87
C GLU A 127 -10.61 6.68 8.23
N GLU A 128 -9.99 7.71 8.78
CA GLU A 128 -8.67 7.59 9.37
C GLU A 128 -8.72 6.75 10.65
N ASN A 129 -7.71 5.91 10.85
CA ASN A 129 -7.50 5.19 12.08
C ASN A 129 -6.61 6.01 13.02
N GLU A 130 -7.20 6.99 13.71
CA GLU A 130 -6.47 7.90 14.59
C GLU A 130 -5.63 7.20 15.67
N SER A 131 -6.09 6.05 16.19
CA SER A 131 -5.35 5.32 17.21
C SER A 131 -4.07 4.72 16.64
N ALA A 132 -4.16 4.15 15.43
CA ALA A 132 -3.00 3.66 14.68
C ALA A 132 -2.05 4.80 14.28
N THR A 133 -2.59 5.94 13.81
CA THR A 133 -1.79 7.14 13.49
C THR A 133 -1.00 7.60 14.72
N LYS A 134 -1.67 7.81 15.86
CA LYS A 134 -1.01 8.25 17.12
C LYS A 134 0.07 7.25 17.58
N LYS A 135 -0.22 5.95 17.51
CA LYS A 135 0.75 4.89 17.88
C LYS A 135 1.97 4.89 16.95
N PHE A 136 1.75 5.09 15.65
CA PHE A 136 2.81 5.19 14.66
C PHE A 136 3.70 6.40 14.92
N GLU A 137 3.11 7.59 15.11
CA GLU A 137 3.84 8.83 15.39
C GLU A 137 4.69 8.75 16.66
N GLN A 138 4.13 8.20 17.76
CA GLN A 138 4.88 7.98 19.00
C GLN A 138 6.07 7.04 18.78
N THR A 139 5.89 5.97 18.01
CA THR A 139 6.96 5.00 17.74
C THR A 139 7.99 5.56 16.78
N ALA A 140 7.56 6.30 15.76
CA ALA A 140 8.43 6.98 14.80
C ALA A 140 9.31 8.01 15.50
N ALA A 141 8.75 8.82 16.40
CA ALA A 141 9.51 9.77 17.21
C ALA A 141 10.58 9.08 18.07
N LYS A 142 10.20 8.00 18.78
CA LYS A 142 11.12 7.20 19.61
C LYS A 142 12.27 6.58 18.81
N ARG A 143 12.02 6.22 17.55
CA ARG A 143 13.02 5.64 16.65
C ARG A 143 13.74 6.67 15.78
N SER A 144 13.48 7.96 15.99
CA SER A 144 13.98 9.04 15.13
C SER A 144 13.72 8.79 13.64
N TYR A 145 12.60 8.12 13.32
CA TYR A 145 12.24 7.77 11.96
C TYR A 145 11.80 9.03 11.20
N GLN A 146 12.48 9.30 10.10
CA GLN A 146 12.11 10.37 9.17
C GLN A 146 11.30 9.78 8.01
N GLN A 147 10.08 10.26 7.86
CA GLN A 147 9.19 9.85 6.78
C GLN A 147 9.74 10.33 5.43
N ALA A 148 9.98 9.38 4.51
CA ALA A 148 10.34 9.68 3.12
C ALA A 148 9.12 9.71 2.17
N CYS A 149 7.93 9.38 2.70
CA CYS A 149 6.67 9.36 1.97
C CYS A 149 5.51 9.73 2.92
N GLN A 150 4.35 9.99 2.34
CA GLN A 150 3.11 10.25 3.06
C GLN A 150 2.54 8.92 3.55
N VAL A 151 2.21 8.84 4.84
CA VAL A 151 1.69 7.63 5.48
C VAL A 151 0.28 7.90 5.98
N PHE A 152 -0.68 7.08 5.58
CA PHE A 152 -2.08 7.17 6.02
C PHE A 152 -2.51 5.85 6.64
N HIS A 153 -3.03 5.90 7.85
CA HIS A 153 -3.64 4.76 8.53
C HIS A 153 -5.15 4.85 8.39
N LEU A 154 -5.78 3.86 7.76
CA LEU A 154 -7.21 3.86 7.44
C LEU A 154 -7.91 2.67 8.12
N LYS A 155 -9.18 2.84 8.50
CA LYS A 155 -9.99 1.77 9.09
C LYS A 155 -10.40 0.75 8.02
N SER A 156 -10.68 -0.49 8.46
CA SER A 156 -11.39 -1.48 7.64
C SER A 156 -12.87 -1.10 7.51
N HIS A 157 -13.58 -1.71 6.55
CA HIS A 157 -15.04 -1.60 6.53
C HIS A 157 -15.64 -2.41 7.69
N HIS A 158 -16.63 -1.82 8.37
CA HIS A 158 -17.38 -2.47 9.45
C HIS A 158 -18.08 -3.74 8.97
#